data_AF-A0A0R3MD04-F1
#
_entry.id   AF-A0A0R3MD04-F1
#
_cell.length_a   1.000
_cell.length_b   1.000
_cell.length_c   1.000
_cell.angle_alpha   90.00
_cell.angle_beta   90.00
_cell.angle_gamma   90.00
#
_symmetry.space_group_name_H-M   'P 1'
#
loop_
_entity.id
_entity.type
_entity.pdbx_description
1 polymer ?
#
loop_
_entity_poly.entity_id
_entity_poly.type
_entity_poly.pdbx_seq_one_letter_code
_entity_poly.pdbx_strand_id
1 'polypeptide(L)'
;MARFSVLMVAASATCLAAWCVSAPAGESDVKKSAPARVEATNDVKIKKITLTPKAAERLGILIDEVRADPSGRRIVPYASVLYDLTGKTWVYISADPLTFVRGAVEIDTIKGDNVYLSDGPPVGTKVLAAGVPEIFGTEVKVGH
;
A
#
# COMPACT_ATOMS: atom_id res chain seq x y z
N MET A 1 -47.49 -60.83 -32.07
CA MET A 1 -48.84 -60.43 -32.54
C MET A 1 -49.29 -59.30 -31.64
N ALA A 2 -49.80 -58.13 -32.02
CA ALA A 2 -50.17 -57.55 -33.31
C ALA A 2 -50.36 -56.02 -33.07
N ARG A 3 -49.96 -55.19 -34.06
CA ARG A 3 -50.65 -53.99 -34.59
C ARG A 3 -50.85 -52.77 -33.65
N PHE A 4 -50.09 -51.69 -33.82
CA PHE A 4 -50.37 -50.49 -34.67
C PHE A 4 -51.71 -49.79 -34.41
N SER A 5 -51.69 -48.55 -33.87
CA SER A 5 -52.31 -47.35 -34.50
C SER A 5 -52.13 -46.07 -33.67
N VAL A 6 -51.31 -45.17 -34.20
CA VAL A 6 -51.39 -43.71 -34.32
C VAL A 6 -52.56 -42.98 -33.63
N LEU A 7 -52.27 -41.93 -32.85
CA LEU A 7 -52.79 -40.57 -33.11
C LEU A 7 -51.96 -39.49 -32.42
N MET A 8 -52.05 -38.31 -33.00
CA MET A 8 -51.09 -37.21 -33.03
C MET A 8 -51.71 -35.99 -32.31
N VAL A 9 -50.84 -35.02 -31.95
CA VAL A 9 -51.13 -33.59 -31.69
C VAL A 9 -51.70 -33.22 -30.32
N ALA A 10 -50.94 -32.45 -29.54
CA ALA A 10 -51.19 -31.00 -29.41
C ALA A 10 -50.14 -30.34 -28.51
N ALA A 11 -49.58 -29.26 -29.04
CA ALA A 11 -48.65 -28.36 -28.37
C ALA A 11 -49.31 -27.61 -27.22
N SER A 12 -48.56 -27.41 -26.14
CA SER A 12 -48.76 -26.27 -25.26
C SER A 12 -47.43 -25.91 -24.61
N ALA A 13 -46.84 -24.83 -25.13
CA ALA A 13 -45.73 -24.13 -24.53
C ALA A 13 -46.17 -23.57 -23.18
N THR A 14 -45.42 -23.88 -22.12
CA THR A 14 -45.57 -23.17 -20.85
C THR A 14 -44.17 -22.86 -20.34
N CYS A 15 -43.74 -21.62 -20.60
CA CYS A 15 -42.53 -21.04 -20.03
C CYS A 15 -42.63 -21.07 -18.51
N LEU A 16 -41.88 -21.95 -17.87
CA LEU A 16 -41.53 -21.82 -16.45
C LEU A 16 -40.59 -20.63 -16.33
N ALA A 17 -41.12 -19.47 -15.93
CA ALA A 17 -40.32 -18.32 -15.55
C ALA A 17 -39.50 -18.71 -14.32
N ALA A 18 -38.21 -18.96 -14.54
CA ALA A 18 -37.22 -19.00 -13.48
C ALA A 18 -37.16 -17.60 -12.84
N TRP A 19 -37.82 -17.47 -11.69
CA TRP A 19 -37.73 -16.29 -10.86
C TRP A 19 -36.36 -16.32 -10.16
N CYS A 20 -35.32 -15.90 -10.88
CA CYS A 20 -34.05 -15.55 -10.27
C CYS A 20 -34.29 -14.30 -9.43
N VAL A 21 -34.53 -14.49 -8.13
CA VAL A 21 -34.42 -13.42 -7.14
C VAL A 21 -32.94 -13.07 -7.06
N SER A 22 -32.50 -12.12 -7.87
CA SER A 22 -31.24 -11.43 -7.64
C SER A 22 -31.41 -10.62 -6.37
N ALA A 23 -30.85 -11.12 -5.25
CA ALA A 23 -30.64 -10.31 -4.08
C ALA A 23 -29.83 -9.08 -4.52
N PRO A 24 -30.28 -7.84 -4.24
CA PRO A 24 -29.41 -6.69 -4.41
C PRO A 24 -28.27 -6.92 -3.44
N ALA A 25 -27.06 -7.14 -3.97
CA ALA A 25 -25.85 -6.95 -3.20
C ALA A 25 -25.97 -5.54 -2.64
N GLY A 26 -26.15 -5.45 -1.33
CA GLY A 26 -26.18 -4.18 -0.63
C GLY A 26 -24.84 -3.50 -0.88
N GLU A 27 -24.83 -2.60 -1.85
CA GLU A 27 -23.75 -1.66 -2.06
C GLU A 27 -23.74 -0.80 -0.80
N SER A 28 -22.94 -1.24 0.17
CA SER A 28 -22.69 -0.47 1.37
C SER A 28 -22.09 0.84 0.89
N ASP A 29 -22.82 1.92 1.12
CA ASP A 29 -22.43 3.30 0.83
C ASP A 29 -21.24 3.67 1.72
N VAL A 30 -20.08 3.09 1.42
CA VAL A 30 -18.81 3.43 2.05
C VAL A 30 -18.46 4.79 1.49
N LYS A 31 -18.60 5.85 2.29
CA LYS A 31 -17.99 7.15 2.02
C LYS A 31 -16.57 6.90 1.52
N LYS A 32 -16.34 7.08 0.21
CA LYS A 32 -15.09 6.73 -0.46
C LYS A 32 -14.00 7.69 0.01
N SER A 33 -13.36 7.39 1.14
CA SER A 33 -12.24 8.17 1.63
C SER A 33 -11.03 7.92 0.72
N ALA A 34 -10.26 8.98 0.46
CA ALA A 34 -9.03 8.85 -0.32
C ALA A 34 -8.07 7.86 0.36
N PRO A 35 -7.37 7.00 -0.40
CA PRO A 35 -6.50 5.97 0.16
C PRO A 35 -5.30 6.55 0.92
N ALA A 36 -4.90 7.79 0.59
CA ALA A 36 -3.84 8.54 1.21
C ALA A 36 -4.26 10.00 1.41
N ARG A 37 -3.78 10.61 2.50
CA ARG A 37 -3.84 12.05 2.77
C ARG A 37 -2.42 12.61 2.67
N VAL A 38 -2.29 13.75 1.99
CA VAL A 38 -1.03 14.47 1.83
C VAL A 38 -1.15 15.84 2.48
N GLU A 39 -0.36 16.09 3.51
CA GLU A 39 -0.38 17.33 4.29
C GLU A 39 0.96 18.04 4.18
N ALA A 40 0.93 19.38 4.15
CA ALA A 40 2.15 20.17 4.20
C ALA A 40 2.84 20.01 5.56
N THR A 41 4.17 20.10 5.56
CA THR A 41 4.96 20.27 6.78
C THR A 41 5.51 21.69 6.86
N ASN A 42 6.30 21.98 7.90
CA ASN A 42 7.01 23.26 8.01
C ASN A 42 8.09 23.41 6.92
N ASP A 43 8.60 22.30 6.37
CA ASP A 43 9.46 22.32 5.19
C ASP A 43 8.60 22.15 3.93
N VAL A 44 8.61 23.18 3.07
CA VAL A 44 7.83 23.21 1.82
C VAL A 44 8.17 22.05 0.88
N LYS A 45 9.39 21.50 0.99
CA LYS A 45 9.85 20.37 0.16
C LYS A 45 9.45 19.02 0.70
N ILE A 46 9.02 18.92 1.96
CA ILE A 46 8.68 17.66 2.63
C ILE A 46 7.20 17.65 2.97
N LYS A 47 6.50 16.58 2.61
CA LYS A 47 5.09 16.40 2.98
C LYS A 47 4.93 15.24 3.94
N LYS A 48 3.85 15.29 4.71
CA LYS A 48 3.40 14.21 5.57
C LYS A 48 2.35 13.39 4.83
N ILE A 49 2.56 12.08 4.79
CA ILE A 49 1.70 11.14 4.07
C ILE A 49 1.05 10.21 5.08
N THR A 50 -0.27 10.19 5.14
CA THR A 50 -1.02 9.25 5.98
C THR A 50 -1.80 8.30 5.10
N LEU A 51 -1.54 7.00 5.23
CA LEU A 51 -2.28 5.96 4.51
C LEU A 51 -3.45 5.44 5.34
N THR A 52 -4.53 5.05 4.65
CA THR A 52 -5.53 4.16 5.25
C THR A 52 -4.92 2.75 5.45
N PRO A 53 -5.38 1.97 6.44
CA PRO A 53 -4.90 0.59 6.63
C PRO A 53 -5.03 -0.28 5.38
N LYS A 54 -6.15 -0.19 4.66
CA LYS A 54 -6.38 -0.92 3.41
C LYS A 54 -5.43 -0.48 2.30
N ALA A 55 -5.04 0.79 2.24
CA ALA A 55 -4.03 1.24 1.28
C ALA A 55 -2.65 0.69 1.65
N ALA A 56 -2.28 0.72 2.93
CA ALA A 56 -1.02 0.16 3.40
C ALA A 56 -0.90 -1.34 3.10
N GLU A 57 -1.98 -2.10 3.33
CA GLU A 57 -2.07 -3.53 2.97
C GLU A 57 -1.87 -3.74 1.47
N ARG A 58 -2.61 -3.02 0.62
CA ARG A 58 -2.53 -3.15 -0.84
C ARG A 58 -1.17 -2.77 -1.41
N LEU A 59 -0.46 -1.85 -0.77
CA LEU A 59 0.87 -1.40 -1.17
C LEU A 59 1.99 -2.25 -0.55
N GLY A 60 1.66 -3.25 0.29
CA GLY A 60 2.66 -4.09 0.95
C GLY A 60 3.59 -3.31 1.87
N ILE A 61 3.07 -2.29 2.56
CA ILE A 61 3.84 -1.42 3.45
C ILE A 61 4.41 -2.26 4.59
N LEU A 62 5.73 -2.25 4.74
CA LEU A 62 6.43 -2.82 5.88
C LEU A 62 7.16 -1.71 6.63
N ILE A 63 7.14 -1.77 7.95
CA ILE A 63 7.85 -0.85 8.83
C ILE A 63 8.84 -1.68 9.64
N ASP A 64 10.09 -1.23 9.68
CA ASP A 64 11.14 -1.77 10.55
C ASP A 64 11.62 -0.65 11.49
N GLU A 65 12.58 -0.96 12.35
CA GLU A 65 13.22 0.00 13.23
C GLU A 65 14.67 0.28 12.80
N VAL A 66 15.13 1.51 13.03
CA VAL A 66 16.56 1.81 13.01
C VAL A 66 17.24 0.97 14.09
N ARG A 67 18.11 0.05 13.67
CA ARG A 67 18.89 -0.81 14.58
C ARG A 67 20.24 -0.16 14.92
N ALA A 68 20.91 -0.69 15.94
CA ALA A 68 22.29 -0.36 16.26
C ALA A 68 23.19 -1.57 16.01
N ASP A 69 24.40 -1.34 15.52
CA ASP A 69 25.48 -2.32 15.58
C ASP A 69 26.19 -2.28 16.96
N PRO A 70 27.14 -3.20 17.24
CA PRO A 70 27.86 -3.21 18.53
C PRO A 70 28.65 -1.94 18.83
N SER A 71 28.98 -1.12 17.83
CA SER A 71 29.66 0.18 17.99
C SER A 71 28.68 1.34 18.19
N GLY A 72 27.36 1.08 18.16
CA GLY A 72 26.31 2.09 18.22
C GLY A 72 25.99 2.74 16.87
N ARG A 73 26.55 2.24 15.76
CA ARG A 73 26.24 2.76 14.43
C ARG A 73 24.82 2.38 14.03
N ARG A 74 24.08 3.34 13.47
CA ARG A 74 22.69 3.15 13.04
C ARG A 74 22.64 2.28 11.78
N ILE A 75 21.70 1.35 11.73
CA ILE A 75 21.46 0.46 10.60
C ILE A 75 20.00 0.56 10.18
N VAL A 76 19.76 0.72 8.88
CA VAL A 76 18.43 0.58 8.26
C VAL A 76 18.47 -0.46 7.14
N PRO A 77 17.33 -1.07 6.78
CA PRO A 77 17.23 -1.88 5.57
C PRO A 77 17.61 -1.07 4.32
N TYR A 78 18.25 -1.69 3.33
CA TYR A 78 18.54 -1.03 2.05
C TYR A 78 17.28 -0.51 1.36
N ALA A 79 16.19 -1.29 1.41
CA ALA A 79 14.90 -0.93 0.85
C ALA A 79 14.25 0.30 1.51
N SER A 80 14.74 0.77 2.66
CA SER A 80 14.28 2.00 3.32
C SER A 80 14.84 3.27 2.71
N VAL A 81 15.93 3.19 1.95
CA VAL A 81 16.65 4.36 1.47
C VAL A 81 16.05 4.88 0.16
N LEU A 82 15.77 6.17 0.13
CA LEU A 82 15.39 6.94 -1.05
C LEU A 82 16.52 7.90 -1.41
N TYR A 83 16.97 7.85 -2.66
CA TYR A 83 17.79 8.90 -3.26
C TYR A 83 16.89 9.88 -4.00
N ASP A 84 17.02 11.17 -3.72
CA ASP A 84 16.35 12.19 -4.53
C ASP A 84 17.17 12.56 -5.78
N LEU A 85 16.59 13.43 -6.62
CA LEU A 85 17.20 13.87 -7.89
C LEU A 85 18.53 14.63 -7.71
N THR A 86 18.84 15.08 -6.49
CA THR A 86 20.11 15.76 -6.16
C THR A 86 21.14 14.82 -5.55
N GLY A 87 20.79 13.54 -5.39
CA GLY A 87 21.64 12.53 -4.75
C GLY A 87 21.58 12.56 -3.22
N LYS A 88 20.72 13.38 -2.60
CA LYS A 88 20.52 13.34 -1.15
C LYS A 88 19.76 12.08 -0.76
N THR A 89 20.10 11.54 0.40
CA THR A 89 19.56 10.31 0.93
C THR A 89 18.56 10.55 2.04
N TRP A 90 17.46 9.80 1.99
CA TRP A 90 16.32 9.93 2.88
C TRP A 90 15.82 8.56 3.31
N VAL A 91 15.16 8.52 4.46
CA VAL A 91 14.25 7.42 4.85
C VAL A 91 12.89 8.02 5.16
N TYR A 92 11.83 7.23 5.08
CA TYR A 92 10.53 7.64 5.61
C TYR A 92 10.40 7.21 7.06
N ILE A 93 10.27 8.16 7.97
CA ILE A 93 10.02 7.95 9.40
C ILE A 93 8.51 7.80 9.62
N SER A 94 8.09 6.76 10.34
CA SER A 94 6.71 6.61 10.81
C SER A 94 6.57 7.30 12.17
N ALA A 95 6.11 8.56 12.18
CA ALA A 95 5.91 9.31 13.42
C ALA A 95 4.68 8.83 14.20
N ASP A 96 3.62 8.50 13.45
CA ASP A 96 2.38 7.88 13.91
C ASP A 96 2.12 6.63 13.04
N PRO A 97 1.20 5.72 13.42
CA PRO A 97 0.84 4.58 12.61
C PRO A 97 0.48 4.99 11.17
N LEU A 98 1.17 4.39 10.19
CA LEU A 98 0.96 4.62 8.75
C LEU A 98 1.08 6.10 8.32
N THR A 99 1.78 6.90 9.10
CA THR A 99 2.01 8.32 8.82
C THR A 99 3.50 8.57 8.67
N PHE A 100 3.89 8.96 7.46
CA PHE A 100 5.28 8.98 7.02
C PHE A 100 5.74 10.40 6.68
N VAL A 101 6.96 10.73 7.10
CA VAL A 101 7.65 11.98 6.77
C VAL A 101 9.10 11.64 6.42
N ARG A 102 9.69 12.32 5.42
CA ARG A 102 11.11 12.12 5.10
C ARG A 102 11.99 12.60 6.26
N GLY A 103 12.93 11.75 6.66
CA GLY A 103 14.07 12.08 7.50
C GLY A 103 15.36 11.96 6.68
N ALA A 104 16.22 12.97 6.73
CA ALA A 104 17.52 12.92 6.07
C ALA A 104 18.40 11.86 6.74
N VAL A 105 19.22 11.19 5.95
CA VAL A 105 20.25 10.26 6.43
C VAL A 105 21.56 10.49 5.69
N GLU A 106 22.66 10.17 6.34
CA GLU A 106 23.98 10.11 5.72
C GLU A 106 24.46 8.66 5.74
N ILE A 107 24.79 8.14 4.56
CA ILE A 107 25.25 6.76 4.40
C ILE A 107 26.75 6.70 4.58
N ASP A 108 27.20 5.83 5.48
CA ASP A 108 28.61 5.48 5.65
C ASP A 108 28.99 4.30 4.76
N THR A 109 28.25 3.19 4.86
CA THR A 109 28.51 2.00 4.03
C THR A 109 27.27 1.14 3.84
N ILE A 110 27.27 0.32 2.79
CA ILE A 110 26.20 -0.62 2.46
C ILE A 110 26.81 -2.02 2.44
N LYS A 111 26.19 -2.96 3.16
CA LYS A 111 26.63 -4.36 3.24
C LYS A 111 25.43 -5.29 3.15
N GLY A 112 25.29 -5.96 2.00
CA GLY A 112 24.12 -6.78 1.72
C GLY A 112 22.85 -5.94 1.81
N ASP A 113 21.87 -6.42 2.58
CA ASP A 113 20.56 -5.76 2.75
C ASP A 113 20.55 -4.65 3.81
N ASN A 114 21.72 -4.30 4.37
CA ASN A 114 21.85 -3.31 5.43
C ASN A 114 22.61 -2.07 4.96
N VAL A 115 22.11 -0.90 5.37
CA VAL A 115 22.75 0.40 5.19
C VAL A 115 23.15 0.91 6.56
N TYR A 116 24.44 1.17 6.72
CA TYR A 116 25.04 1.73 7.92
C TYR A 116 25.13 3.24 7.75
N LEU A 117 24.61 3.98 8.72
CA LEU A 117 24.48 5.43 8.65
C LEU A 117 25.49 6.12 9.59
N SER A 118 26.13 7.18 9.10
CA SER A 118 26.90 8.11 9.93
C SER A 118 25.97 9.06 10.68
N ASP A 119 24.89 9.50 10.03
CA ASP A 119 23.85 10.33 10.63
C ASP A 119 22.44 9.95 10.16
N GLY A 120 21.43 10.25 10.98
CA GLY A 120 20.04 9.92 10.70
C GLY A 120 19.19 9.75 11.97
N PRO A 121 17.95 9.24 11.82
CA PRO A 121 17.04 9.08 12.94
C PRO A 121 17.63 8.19 14.06
N PRO A 122 17.29 8.43 15.33
CA PRO A 122 17.83 7.65 16.43
C PRO A 122 17.44 6.17 16.34
N VAL A 123 18.23 5.31 16.98
CA VAL A 123 17.94 3.87 17.13
C VAL A 123 16.55 3.69 17.75
N GLY A 124 15.80 2.70 17.27
CA GLY A 124 14.40 2.44 17.65
C GLY A 124 13.37 3.27 16.85
N THR A 125 13.81 4.23 16.03
CA THR A 125 12.88 4.98 15.17
C THR A 125 12.25 4.05 14.14
N LYS A 126 10.93 4.10 14.01
CA LYS A 126 10.18 3.37 12.98
C LYS A 126 10.44 3.97 11.61
N VAL A 127 10.89 3.15 10.68
CA VAL A 127 11.18 3.53 9.29
C VAL A 127 10.49 2.61 8.31
N LEU A 128 10.09 3.16 7.17
CA LEU A 128 9.50 2.39 6.09
C LEU A 128 10.54 1.44 5.50
N ALA A 129 10.29 0.13 5.55
CA ALA A 129 11.18 -0.92 5.07
C ALA A 129 10.76 -1.51 3.72
N ALA A 130 9.48 -1.35 3.34
CA ALA A 130 8.99 -1.64 2.00
C ALA A 130 7.90 -0.64 1.63
N GLY A 131 7.77 -0.32 0.35
CA GLY A 131 6.80 0.67 -0.15
C GLY A 131 7.35 2.09 -0.31
N VAL A 132 8.67 2.27 -0.29
CA VAL A 132 9.31 3.59 -0.41
C VAL A 132 8.94 4.30 -1.72
N PRO A 133 9.01 3.65 -2.90
CA PRO A 133 8.60 4.27 -4.17
C PRO A 133 7.13 4.72 -4.18
N GLU A 134 6.24 3.93 -3.59
CA GLU A 134 4.80 4.17 -3.52
C GLU A 134 4.47 5.39 -2.66
N ILE A 135 5.11 5.50 -1.49
CA ILE A 135 4.98 6.68 -0.63
C ILE A 135 5.56 7.91 -1.32
N PHE A 136 6.72 7.79 -1.95
CA PHE A 136 7.34 8.92 -2.67
C PHE A 136 6.46 9.42 -3.81
N GLY A 137 5.95 8.52 -4.66
CA GLY A 137 5.03 8.87 -5.75
C GLY A 137 3.77 9.59 -5.24
N THR A 138 3.25 9.15 -4.10
CA THR A 138 2.13 9.80 -3.40
C THR A 138 2.51 11.22 -2.93
N GLU A 139 3.71 11.40 -2.38
CA GLU A 139 4.22 12.68 -1.88
C GLU A 139 4.34 13.73 -2.99
N VAL A 140 4.89 13.33 -4.13
CA VAL A 140 5.13 14.23 -5.27
C VAL A 140 3.92 14.33 -6.22
N LYS A 141 2.82 13.62 -5.93
CA LYS A 141 1.58 13.58 -6.74
C LYS A 141 1.81 13.11 -8.18
N VAL A 142 2.63 12.08 -8.39
CA VAL A 142 2.76 11.46 -9.72
C VAL A 142 1.48 10.65 -10.01
N GLY A 143 0.88 10.88 -11.17
CA GLY A 143 -0.25 10.07 -11.69
C GLY A 143 -1.65 10.39 -11.16
N HIS A 144 -1.89 11.59 -10.60
CA HIS A 144 -3.21 12.07 -10.15
C HIS A 144 -3.65 13.34 -10.89
#